data_AF-A0A6P0LLP2-F1
#
_entry.id   AF-A0A6P0LLP2-F1
#
_cell.length_a   1.000
_cell.length_b   1.000
_cell.length_c   1.000
_cell.angle_alpha   90.00
_cell.angle_beta   90.00
_cell.angle_gamma   90.00
#
_symmetry.space_group_name_H-M   'P 1'
#
loop_
_entity.id
_entity.type
_entity.pdbx_description
1 polymer ?
#
loop_
_entity_poly.entity_id
_entity_poly.type
_entity_poly.pdbx_seq_one_letter_code
_entity_poly.pdbx_strand_id
1 'polypeptide(L)'
;MTSEQDKPEVAKILEPFKPALAEHLSNPEVVLDEVLAWTGSQPFLTQKLCQVILDSKSPIPVGEEALKVEELVNTHFVENWETQEAAELLQDIRSFLLEEQFLRLYQKILQGVIIANDSWEQKVLLNSGVVINQGGNLKVSNRIYEAVFNHSWVAQELAQLTSTDFWLASELTTDATDEAIAMAFPNLPITPVTQDQDLTTDEPKHRDPTTDDSKHRDLTTNEPNGLTLVPFEPYEATTSATPSASRIPSPISFWGGLIALFLVITFGVFQCTSARRADDQLKNLAPEDICRRQFTTRKEQIEQLRKIKSQNNTFPKLCQSMLDKLQYSYAIEELASQGDFKQATINLCQVSDSYYQFKPKPLTRFFRQWDRNNDSYANWLKDYLIKYDCPASKYLG
;
A
#
# COMPACT_ATOMS: atom_id res chain seq x y z
N MET A 1 -19.28 2.37 15.02
CA MET A 1 -18.87 2.38 16.45
C MET A 1 -17.40 2.77 16.47
N THR A 2 -17.15 4.05 16.68
CA THR A 2 -15.82 4.61 16.92
C THR A 2 -15.22 3.92 18.14
N SER A 3 -13.93 3.61 18.09
CA SER A 3 -13.26 3.01 19.24
C SER A 3 -13.37 3.97 20.43
N GLU A 4 -13.47 3.44 21.65
CA GLU A 4 -13.65 4.25 22.86
C GLU A 4 -12.48 5.25 23.10
N GLN A 5 -11.37 5.07 22.37
CA GLN A 5 -10.21 5.97 22.33
C GLN A 5 -10.36 7.18 21.40
N ASP A 6 -11.22 7.13 20.37
CA ASP A 6 -11.39 8.22 19.39
C ASP A 6 -12.41 9.29 19.84
N LYS A 7 -13.27 8.93 20.81
CA LYS A 7 -14.37 9.76 21.33
C LYS A 7 -13.97 11.20 21.73
N PRO A 8 -12.85 11.46 22.42
CA PRO A 8 -12.46 12.83 22.78
C PRO A 8 -11.97 13.67 21.59
N GLU A 9 -11.39 13.06 20.56
CA GLU A 9 -10.92 13.77 19.37
C GLU A 9 -12.09 14.16 18.45
N VAL A 10 -13.06 13.26 18.30
CA VAL A 10 -14.31 13.53 17.57
C VAL A 10 -15.14 14.63 18.23
N ALA A 11 -15.25 14.61 19.56
CA ALA A 11 -15.94 15.67 20.28
C ALA A 11 -15.35 17.05 19.99
N LYS A 12 -14.02 17.16 19.98
CA LYS A 12 -13.30 18.41 19.70
C LYS A 12 -13.57 18.96 18.29
N ILE A 13 -13.77 18.10 17.30
CA ILE A 13 -14.09 18.49 15.91
C ILE A 13 -15.50 19.10 15.83
N LEU A 14 -16.45 18.55 16.60
CA LEU A 14 -17.85 18.94 16.55
C LEU A 14 -18.22 20.12 17.46
N GLU A 15 -17.47 20.36 18.54
CA GLU A 15 -17.67 21.50 19.46
C GLU A 15 -18.01 22.84 18.78
N PRO A 16 -17.27 23.32 17.76
CA PRO A 16 -17.58 24.60 17.14
C PRO A 16 -18.91 24.62 16.35
N PHE A 17 -19.41 23.46 15.90
CA PHE A 17 -20.63 23.35 15.09
C PHE A 17 -21.89 23.13 15.92
N LYS A 18 -21.77 22.57 17.13
CA LYS A 18 -22.91 22.25 18.00
C LYS A 18 -23.88 23.42 18.21
N PRO A 19 -23.44 24.65 18.53
CA PRO A 19 -24.37 25.75 18.77
C PRO A 19 -25.18 26.11 17.51
N ALA A 20 -24.51 26.24 16.37
CA ALA A 20 -25.15 26.60 15.10
C ALA A 20 -26.12 25.50 14.63
N LEU A 21 -25.74 24.23 14.77
CA LEU A 21 -26.60 23.10 14.43
C LEU A 21 -27.81 23.01 15.36
N ALA A 22 -27.66 23.30 16.66
CA ALA A 22 -28.76 23.29 17.60
C ALA A 22 -29.79 24.42 17.34
N GLU A 23 -29.36 25.54 16.76
CA GLU A 23 -30.26 26.61 16.33
C GLU A 23 -30.96 26.31 15.00
N HIS A 24 -30.29 25.59 14.09
CA HIS A 24 -30.78 25.33 12.73
C HIS A 24 -31.62 24.04 12.60
N LEU A 25 -31.43 23.07 13.52
CA LEU A 25 -32.00 21.72 13.41
C LEU A 25 -32.89 21.37 14.59
N SER A 26 -33.96 20.63 14.32
CA SER A 26 -34.85 20.13 15.37
C SER A 26 -34.22 19.00 16.19
N ASN A 27 -33.41 18.13 15.56
CA ASN A 27 -32.72 17.00 16.18
C ASN A 27 -31.22 16.97 15.80
N PRO A 28 -30.39 17.88 16.34
CA PRO A 28 -28.99 18.00 15.95
C PRO A 28 -28.17 16.74 16.24
N GLU A 29 -28.46 16.00 17.32
CA GLU A 29 -27.72 14.78 17.69
C GLU A 29 -27.88 13.66 16.66
N VAL A 30 -29.09 13.45 16.13
CA VAL A 30 -29.35 12.42 15.09
C VAL A 30 -28.62 12.76 13.80
N VAL A 31 -28.61 14.04 13.42
CA VAL A 31 -27.86 14.52 12.25
C VAL A 31 -26.36 14.33 12.46
N LEU A 32 -25.83 14.65 13.64
CA LEU A 32 -24.41 14.47 13.95
C LEU A 32 -24.00 12.99 13.92
N ASP A 33 -24.81 12.08 14.45
CA ASP A 33 -24.55 10.65 14.37
C ASP A 33 -24.49 10.17 12.92
N GLU A 34 -25.38 10.66 12.06
CA GLU A 34 -25.37 10.32 10.63
C GLU A 34 -24.16 10.93 9.91
N VAL A 35 -23.81 12.19 10.20
CA VAL A 35 -22.59 12.84 9.68
C VAL A 35 -21.36 12.00 10.01
N LEU A 36 -21.20 11.57 11.26
CA LEU A 36 -20.08 10.74 11.68
C LEU A 36 -20.09 9.36 11.02
N ALA A 37 -21.27 8.78 10.79
CA ALA A 37 -21.41 7.51 10.07
C ALA A 37 -20.94 7.63 8.61
N TRP A 38 -21.24 8.75 7.93
CA TRP A 38 -20.79 8.99 6.56
C TRP A 38 -19.31 9.31 6.46
N THR A 39 -18.76 10.12 7.37
CA THR A 39 -17.38 10.61 7.30
C THR A 39 -16.36 9.73 8.01
N GLY A 40 -16.82 8.72 8.76
CA GLY A 40 -15.95 7.89 9.60
C GLY A 40 -15.23 8.72 10.66
N SER A 41 -15.82 9.84 11.08
CA SER A 41 -15.21 10.83 11.99
C SER A 41 -13.92 11.47 11.47
N GLN A 42 -13.66 11.43 10.16
CA GLN A 42 -12.51 12.12 9.60
C GLN A 42 -12.68 13.65 9.75
N PRO A 43 -11.73 14.39 10.35
CA PRO A 43 -11.92 15.81 10.68
C PRO A 43 -12.31 16.68 9.49
N PHE A 44 -11.62 16.54 8.36
CA PHE A 44 -11.86 17.34 7.17
C PHE A 44 -13.25 17.12 6.59
N LEU A 45 -13.64 15.87 6.34
CA LEU A 45 -14.97 15.53 5.81
C LEU A 45 -16.09 15.91 6.78
N THR A 46 -15.88 15.68 8.08
CA THR A 46 -16.85 16.04 9.13
C THR A 46 -17.09 17.54 9.15
N GLN A 47 -16.02 18.33 9.14
CA GLN A 47 -16.11 19.79 9.11
C GLN A 47 -16.85 20.28 7.86
N LYS A 48 -16.51 19.74 6.69
CA LYS A 48 -17.13 20.12 5.41
C LYS A 48 -18.62 19.75 5.36
N LEU A 49 -18.98 18.55 5.81
CA LEU A 49 -20.38 18.11 5.79
C LEU A 49 -21.24 18.91 6.78
N CYS A 50 -20.71 19.21 7.97
CA CYS A 50 -21.39 20.12 8.91
C CYS A 50 -21.64 21.51 8.28
N GLN A 51 -20.65 22.04 7.54
CA GLN A 51 -20.81 23.33 6.85
C GLN A 51 -21.89 23.27 5.75
N VAL A 52 -21.88 22.22 4.92
CA VAL A 52 -22.91 22.00 3.89
C VAL A 52 -24.32 21.93 4.50
N ILE A 53 -24.47 21.28 5.64
CA ILE A 53 -25.75 21.20 6.36
C ILE A 53 -26.20 22.58 6.84
N LEU A 54 -25.31 23.38 7.41
CA LEU A 54 -25.62 24.74 7.88
C LEU A 54 -25.96 25.70 6.72
N ASP A 55 -25.30 25.54 5.57
CA ASP A 55 -25.56 26.35 4.38
C ASP A 55 -26.82 25.90 3.62
N SER A 56 -27.35 24.71 3.94
CA SER A 56 -28.58 24.20 3.33
C SER A 56 -29.79 25.03 3.76
N LYS A 57 -30.51 25.56 2.77
CA LYS A 57 -31.72 26.39 2.98
C LYS A 57 -32.98 25.58 3.24
N SER A 58 -32.93 24.28 2.95
CA SER A 58 -34.05 23.38 3.13
C SER A 58 -34.06 22.85 4.56
N PRO A 59 -35.17 22.98 5.30
CA PRO A 59 -35.26 22.41 6.63
C PRO A 59 -35.14 20.89 6.56
N ILE A 60 -34.47 20.28 7.54
CA ILE A 60 -34.41 18.83 7.70
C ILE A 60 -35.67 18.39 8.45
N PRO A 61 -36.59 17.63 7.80
CA PRO A 61 -37.78 17.15 8.47
C PRO A 61 -37.43 16.15 9.57
N VAL A 62 -38.16 16.21 10.68
CA VAL A 62 -38.01 15.25 11.79
C VAL A 62 -38.38 13.85 11.30
N GLY A 63 -37.48 12.89 11.50
CA GLY A 63 -37.63 11.50 11.03
C GLY A 63 -37.04 11.22 9.64
N GLU A 64 -36.60 12.24 8.91
CA GLU A 64 -35.95 12.12 7.60
C GLU A 64 -34.49 12.60 7.62
N GLU A 65 -33.90 12.77 8.82
CA GLU A 65 -32.54 13.27 8.99
C GLU A 65 -31.52 12.46 8.18
N ALA A 66 -31.61 11.12 8.25
CA ALA A 66 -30.68 10.24 7.57
C ALA A 66 -30.75 10.37 6.04
N LEU A 67 -31.97 10.39 5.49
CA LEU A 67 -32.20 10.56 4.06
C LEU A 67 -31.71 11.92 3.57
N LYS A 68 -31.93 12.97 4.37
CA LYS A 68 -31.51 14.32 3.98
C LYS A 68 -30.00 14.49 4.02
N VAL A 69 -29.33 13.90 5.01
CA VAL A 69 -27.86 13.88 5.07
C VAL A 69 -27.29 13.09 3.90
N GLU A 70 -27.86 11.93 3.57
CA GLU A 70 -27.46 11.14 2.40
C GLU A 70 -27.63 11.91 1.08
N GLU A 71 -28.74 12.63 0.90
CA GLU A 71 -28.97 13.49 -0.27
C GLU A 71 -27.88 14.58 -0.38
N LEU A 72 -27.56 15.25 0.72
CA LEU A 72 -26.50 16.26 0.77
C LEU A 72 -25.13 15.66 0.48
N VAL A 73 -24.83 14.49 1.02
CA VAL A 73 -23.57 13.76 0.76
C VAL A 73 -23.48 13.41 -0.72
N ASN A 74 -24.52 12.83 -1.30
CA ASN A 74 -24.52 12.46 -2.71
C ASN A 74 -24.28 13.69 -3.60
N THR A 75 -24.99 14.79 -3.34
CA THR A 75 -24.90 16.01 -4.16
C THR A 75 -23.56 16.76 -4.01
N HIS A 76 -22.99 16.80 -2.81
CA HIS A 76 -21.81 17.64 -2.49
C HIS A 76 -20.50 16.88 -2.30
N PHE A 77 -20.51 15.54 -2.31
CA PHE A 77 -19.30 14.75 -2.08
C PHE A 77 -19.14 13.57 -3.04
N VAL A 78 -20.22 13.02 -3.60
CA VAL A 78 -20.16 11.80 -4.45
C VAL A 78 -20.34 12.14 -5.93
N GLU A 79 -21.39 12.89 -6.29
CA GLU A 79 -21.65 13.28 -7.67
C GLU A 79 -20.65 14.33 -8.15
N ASN A 80 -20.00 14.08 -9.29
CA ASN A 80 -18.97 14.95 -9.87
C ASN A 80 -17.89 15.34 -8.84
N TRP A 81 -17.54 14.38 -7.96
CA TRP A 81 -16.71 14.58 -6.78
C TRP A 81 -15.38 15.29 -7.08
N GLU A 82 -14.87 15.23 -8.31
CA GLU A 82 -13.67 15.94 -8.75
C GLU A 82 -13.78 17.47 -8.66
N THR A 83 -14.99 18.02 -8.54
CA THR A 83 -15.24 19.48 -8.49
C THR A 83 -15.94 19.97 -7.23
N GLN A 84 -16.20 19.07 -6.28
CA GLN A 84 -17.01 19.36 -5.10
C GLN A 84 -16.19 19.74 -3.85
N GLU A 85 -16.86 19.81 -2.69
CA GLU A 85 -16.30 20.27 -1.41
C GLU A 85 -15.03 19.54 -0.95
N ALA A 86 -14.95 18.24 -1.28
CA ALA A 86 -13.83 17.37 -0.92
C ALA A 86 -12.93 17.01 -2.12
N ALA A 87 -13.04 17.73 -3.24
CA ALA A 87 -12.32 17.42 -4.49
C ALA A 87 -10.83 17.20 -4.29
N GLU A 88 -10.13 18.11 -3.61
CA GLU A 88 -8.68 18.01 -3.39
C GLU A 88 -8.32 16.72 -2.62
N LEU A 89 -9.02 16.45 -1.52
CA LEU A 89 -8.83 15.24 -0.71
C LEU A 89 -9.08 13.97 -1.53
N LEU A 90 -10.19 13.92 -2.27
CA LEU A 90 -10.58 12.75 -3.04
C LEU A 90 -9.65 12.54 -4.25
N GLN A 91 -9.19 13.62 -4.90
CA GLN A 91 -8.26 13.51 -6.03
C GLN A 91 -6.89 12.99 -5.58
N ASP A 92 -6.46 13.37 -4.38
CA ASP A 92 -5.28 12.77 -3.75
C ASP A 92 -5.49 11.27 -3.51
N ILE A 93 -6.65 10.87 -2.95
CA ILE A 93 -6.93 9.45 -2.70
C ILE A 93 -6.98 8.66 -4.00
N ARG A 94 -7.65 9.18 -5.04
CA ARG A 94 -7.64 8.58 -6.39
C ARG A 94 -6.21 8.36 -6.86
N SER A 95 -5.41 9.41 -6.87
CA SER A 95 -4.04 9.35 -7.39
C SER A 95 -3.16 8.37 -6.60
N PHE A 96 -3.47 8.14 -5.32
CA PHE A 96 -2.82 7.13 -4.49
C PHE A 96 -3.26 5.71 -4.85
N LEU A 97 -4.57 5.51 -5.02
CA LEU A 97 -5.14 4.21 -5.36
C LEU A 97 -4.82 3.77 -6.79
N LEU A 98 -4.50 4.68 -7.70
CA LEU A 98 -4.20 4.36 -9.11
C LEU A 98 -2.93 3.53 -9.34
N GLU A 99 -2.05 3.34 -8.34
CA GLU A 99 -1.00 2.33 -8.49
C GLU A 99 -1.60 0.92 -8.45
N GLU A 100 -1.24 0.08 -9.42
CA GLU A 100 -1.87 -1.23 -9.64
C GLU A 100 -1.95 -2.08 -8.35
N GLN A 101 -0.87 -2.10 -7.56
CA GLN A 101 -0.85 -2.90 -6.32
C GLN A 101 -1.87 -2.39 -5.28
N PHE A 102 -2.07 -1.08 -5.16
CA PHE A 102 -3.05 -0.50 -4.23
C PHE A 102 -4.47 -0.65 -4.76
N LEU A 103 -4.68 -0.46 -6.07
CA LEU A 103 -6.00 -0.61 -6.68
C LEU A 103 -6.52 -2.04 -6.51
N ARG A 104 -5.67 -3.05 -6.75
CA ARG A 104 -6.03 -4.46 -6.57
C ARG A 104 -6.26 -4.82 -5.11
N LEU A 105 -5.46 -4.28 -4.18
CA LEU A 105 -5.68 -4.51 -2.75
C LEU A 105 -7.00 -3.88 -2.29
N TYR A 106 -7.25 -2.64 -2.70
CA TYR A 106 -8.48 -1.93 -2.40
C TYR A 106 -9.72 -2.64 -2.97
N GLN A 107 -9.65 -3.20 -4.18
CA GLN A 107 -10.70 -4.05 -4.75
C GLN A 107 -11.07 -5.22 -3.81
N LYS A 108 -10.08 -5.92 -3.25
CA LYS A 108 -10.32 -7.05 -2.35
C LYS A 108 -10.89 -6.59 -1.00
N ILE A 109 -10.51 -5.39 -0.54
CA ILE A 109 -11.05 -4.77 0.67
C ILE A 109 -12.54 -4.44 0.48
N LEU A 110 -12.93 -3.86 -0.66
CA LEU A 110 -14.34 -3.61 -0.98
C LEU A 110 -15.17 -4.90 -1.01
N GLN A 111 -14.58 -6.02 -1.46
CA GLN A 111 -15.23 -7.33 -1.46
C GLN A 111 -15.36 -7.95 -0.05
N GLY A 112 -14.71 -7.37 0.97
CA GLY A 112 -14.72 -7.88 2.35
C GLY A 112 -13.85 -9.11 2.59
N VAL A 113 -12.86 -9.38 1.72
CA VAL A 113 -12.10 -10.66 1.70
C VAL A 113 -10.70 -10.54 2.32
N ILE A 114 -10.36 -9.41 2.98
CA ILE A 114 -8.99 -9.15 3.45
C ILE A 114 -8.87 -9.14 4.97
N ILE A 115 -8.16 -10.17 5.47
CA ILE A 115 -7.62 -10.22 6.82
C ILE A 115 -6.35 -9.37 6.88
N ALA A 116 -6.20 -8.61 7.96
CA ALA A 116 -4.99 -7.86 8.24
C ALA A 116 -3.80 -8.83 8.41
N ASN A 117 -2.76 -8.64 7.60
CA ASN A 117 -1.57 -9.48 7.57
C ASN A 117 -0.27 -8.68 7.73
N ASP A 118 -0.38 -7.40 8.10
CA ASP A 118 0.73 -6.46 8.31
C ASP A 118 1.70 -6.34 7.13
N SER A 119 1.26 -6.72 5.93
CA SER A 119 1.96 -6.42 4.69
C SER A 119 2.11 -4.92 4.54
N TRP A 120 3.14 -4.53 3.82
CA TRP A 120 3.47 -3.12 3.68
C TRP A 120 2.37 -2.36 2.93
N GLU A 121 1.74 -2.98 1.93
CA GLU A 121 0.65 -2.37 1.17
C GLU A 121 -0.52 -2.06 2.09
N GLN A 122 -0.85 -3.00 3.00
CA GLN A 122 -1.89 -2.82 4.00
C GLN A 122 -1.52 -1.71 4.99
N LYS A 123 -0.29 -1.68 5.48
CA LYS A 123 0.19 -0.61 6.38
C LYS A 123 0.16 0.75 5.69
N VAL A 124 0.50 0.82 4.41
CA VAL A 124 0.44 2.05 3.62
C VAL A 124 -1.01 2.52 3.44
N LEU A 125 -1.93 1.63 3.09
CA LEU A 125 -3.37 1.95 3.02
C LEU A 125 -3.94 2.36 4.39
N LEU A 126 -3.54 1.70 5.48
CA LEU A 126 -3.99 2.03 6.84
C LEU A 126 -3.51 3.42 7.24
N ASN A 127 -2.23 3.72 7.00
CA ASN A 127 -1.63 5.01 7.30
C ASN A 127 -2.15 6.15 6.41
N SER A 128 -2.70 5.85 5.23
CA SER A 128 -3.36 6.88 4.41
C SER A 128 -4.75 7.25 4.94
N GLY A 129 -5.31 6.45 5.84
CA GLY A 129 -6.65 6.65 6.40
C GLY A 129 -7.78 6.33 5.42
N VAL A 130 -7.48 5.72 4.27
CA VAL A 130 -8.49 5.25 3.30
C VAL A 130 -9.17 3.97 3.80
N VAL A 131 -8.43 3.17 4.57
CA VAL A 131 -8.92 1.93 5.19
C VAL A 131 -8.61 1.91 6.67
N ILE A 132 -9.37 1.13 7.43
CA ILE A 132 -9.18 0.88 8.85
C ILE A 132 -9.08 -0.62 9.12
N ASN A 133 -8.40 -0.99 10.21
CA ASN A 133 -8.42 -2.34 10.73
C ASN A 133 -9.54 -2.44 11.79
N GLN A 134 -10.63 -3.12 11.44
CA GLN A 134 -11.73 -3.36 12.34
C GLN A 134 -11.79 -4.84 12.72
N GLY A 135 -11.30 -5.16 13.91
CA GLY A 135 -11.34 -6.53 14.46
C GLY A 135 -10.48 -7.53 13.67
N GLY A 136 -9.34 -7.09 13.13
CA GLY A 136 -8.42 -7.92 12.34
C GLY A 136 -8.75 -7.98 10.85
N ASN A 137 -9.80 -7.28 10.40
CA ASN A 137 -10.19 -7.21 8.99
C ASN A 137 -10.04 -5.78 8.47
N LEU A 138 -9.57 -5.65 7.24
CA LEU A 138 -9.49 -4.35 6.59
C LEU A 138 -10.83 -3.98 5.99
N LYS A 139 -11.25 -2.72 6.22
CA LYS A 139 -12.46 -2.13 5.66
C LYS A 139 -12.17 -0.70 5.22
N VAL A 140 -12.94 -0.19 4.28
CA VAL A 140 -12.87 1.23 3.91
C VAL A 140 -13.26 2.08 5.13
N SER A 141 -12.57 3.20 5.33
CA SER A 141 -12.66 3.96 6.56
C SER A 141 -13.97 4.72 6.74
N ASN A 142 -14.66 5.05 5.64
CA ASN A 142 -15.93 5.77 5.68
C ASN A 142 -16.78 5.54 4.41
N ARG A 143 -18.08 5.84 4.51
CA ARG A 143 -19.06 5.61 3.45
C ARG A 143 -18.88 6.52 2.24
N ILE A 144 -18.36 7.75 2.42
CA ILE A 144 -18.07 8.66 1.30
C ILE A 144 -17.02 8.03 0.37
N TYR A 145 -15.96 7.44 0.93
CA TYR A 145 -14.95 6.74 0.14
C TYR A 145 -15.49 5.50 -0.55
N GLU A 146 -16.33 4.71 0.14
CA GLU A 146 -16.99 3.56 -0.48
C GLU A 146 -17.92 3.95 -1.63
N ALA A 147 -18.62 5.09 -1.51
CA ALA A 147 -19.52 5.60 -2.54
C ALA A 147 -18.76 6.13 -3.76
N VAL A 148 -17.68 6.88 -3.55
CA VAL A 148 -16.85 7.47 -4.61
C VAL A 148 -15.98 6.42 -5.29
N PHE A 149 -15.17 5.69 -4.51
CA PHE A 149 -14.26 4.66 -5.01
C PHE A 149 -14.93 3.28 -4.96
N ASN A 150 -16.14 3.18 -5.50
CA ASN A 150 -16.92 1.95 -5.46
C ASN A 150 -16.37 0.87 -6.41
N HIS A 151 -17.00 -0.32 -6.39
CA HIS A 151 -16.64 -1.45 -7.26
C HIS A 151 -16.59 -1.09 -8.76
N SER A 152 -17.52 -0.25 -9.24
CA SER A 152 -17.57 0.16 -10.65
C SER A 152 -16.36 1.03 -11.00
N TRP A 153 -16.04 2.01 -10.15
CA TRP A 153 -14.87 2.87 -10.34
C TRP A 153 -13.58 2.05 -10.38
N VAL A 154 -13.39 1.14 -9.42
CA VAL A 154 -12.20 0.27 -9.37
C VAL A 154 -12.08 -0.62 -10.62
N ALA A 155 -13.19 -1.20 -11.09
CA ALA A 155 -13.20 -2.03 -12.29
C ALA A 155 -12.82 -1.21 -13.55
N GLN A 156 -13.32 0.02 -13.66
CA GLN A 156 -13.00 0.91 -14.77
C GLN A 156 -11.53 1.32 -14.78
N GLU A 157 -10.94 1.65 -13.64
CA GLU A 157 -9.52 2.03 -13.56
C GLU A 157 -8.60 0.83 -13.80
N LEU A 158 -8.94 -0.36 -13.29
CA LEU A 158 -8.19 -1.60 -13.61
C LEU A 158 -8.22 -1.92 -15.10
N ALA A 159 -9.37 -1.76 -15.77
CA ALA A 159 -9.49 -1.97 -17.21
C ALA A 159 -8.58 -1.02 -18.00
N GLN A 160 -8.53 0.26 -17.61
CA GLN A 160 -7.65 1.26 -18.23
C GLN A 160 -6.16 0.91 -18.09
N LEU A 161 -5.73 0.44 -16.91
CA LEU A 161 -4.35 -0.01 -16.71
C LEU A 161 -4.02 -1.17 -17.65
N THR A 162 -4.88 -2.19 -17.72
CA THR A 162 -4.66 -3.34 -18.62
C THR A 162 -4.67 -2.97 -20.11
N SER A 163 -5.50 -2.01 -20.51
CA SER A 163 -5.52 -1.53 -21.90
C SER A 163 -4.28 -0.73 -22.25
N THR A 164 -3.72 0.02 -21.31
CA THR A 164 -2.50 0.81 -21.53
C THR A 164 -1.29 -0.12 -21.67
N ASP A 165 -1.20 -1.15 -20.84
CA ASP A 165 -0.19 -2.20 -20.95
C ASP A 165 -0.29 -2.95 -22.29
N PHE A 166 -1.52 -3.25 -22.73
CA PHE A 166 -1.77 -3.85 -24.04
C PHE A 166 -1.33 -2.95 -25.20
N TRP A 167 -1.64 -1.65 -25.16
CA TRP A 167 -1.22 -0.70 -26.21
C TRP A 167 0.30 -0.51 -26.24
N LEU A 168 0.94 -0.31 -25.08
CA LEU A 168 2.40 -0.22 -24.96
C LEU A 168 3.08 -1.49 -25.46
N ALA A 169 2.54 -2.67 -25.12
CA ALA A 169 3.03 -3.93 -25.65
C ALA A 169 2.83 -4.00 -27.19
N SER A 170 1.67 -3.60 -27.71
CA SER A 170 1.39 -3.62 -29.16
C SER A 170 2.32 -2.71 -29.98
N GLU A 171 2.72 -1.57 -29.43
CA GLU A 171 3.59 -0.60 -30.11
C GLU A 171 5.07 -1.02 -30.02
N LEU A 172 5.46 -1.69 -28.94
CA LEU A 172 6.78 -2.30 -28.77
C LEU A 172 6.95 -3.64 -29.54
N THR A 173 5.88 -4.21 -30.08
CA THR A 173 5.86 -5.56 -30.70
C THR A 173 5.87 -5.57 -32.22
N THR A 174 6.14 -4.42 -32.87
CA THR A 174 6.36 -4.42 -34.32
C THR A 174 7.58 -5.26 -34.77
N ASP A 175 8.43 -5.71 -33.83
CA ASP A 175 9.63 -6.54 -34.09
C ASP A 175 9.89 -7.69 -33.08
N ALA A 176 8.94 -8.03 -32.19
CA ALA A 176 9.16 -9.02 -31.12
C ALA A 176 8.43 -10.35 -31.38
N THR A 177 9.11 -11.48 -31.14
CA THR A 177 8.55 -12.84 -31.27
C THR A 177 7.53 -13.18 -30.17
N ASP A 178 6.50 -13.96 -30.48
CA ASP A 178 5.41 -14.37 -29.58
C ASP A 178 5.87 -14.91 -28.20
N GLU A 179 7.01 -15.61 -28.14
CA GLU A 179 7.58 -16.12 -26.88
C GLU A 179 8.13 -15.03 -25.96
N ALA A 180 8.65 -13.93 -26.53
CA ALA A 180 9.17 -12.79 -25.77
C ALA A 180 8.02 -11.97 -25.16
N ILE A 181 6.87 -11.92 -25.85
CA ILE A 181 5.65 -11.25 -25.38
C ILE A 181 5.05 -12.01 -24.19
N ALA A 182 4.95 -13.34 -24.30
CA ALA A 182 4.44 -14.19 -23.21
C ALA A 182 5.32 -14.15 -21.95
N MET A 183 6.64 -14.00 -22.10
CA MET A 183 7.57 -13.84 -20.98
C MET A 183 7.55 -12.46 -20.34
N ALA A 184 7.34 -11.39 -21.13
CA ALA A 184 7.29 -10.03 -20.62
C ALA A 184 5.95 -9.70 -19.94
N PHE A 185 4.85 -10.30 -20.40
CA PHE A 185 3.51 -10.00 -19.92
C PHE A 185 2.66 -11.28 -19.74
N PRO A 186 2.83 -12.00 -18.62
CA PRO A 186 2.25 -13.34 -18.42
C PRO A 186 0.72 -13.35 -18.22
N ASN A 187 0.07 -12.20 -18.10
CA ASN A 187 -1.37 -12.07 -17.81
C ASN A 187 -2.18 -11.45 -18.96
N LEU A 188 -1.60 -11.31 -20.16
CA LEU A 188 -2.33 -10.78 -21.32
C LEU A 188 -3.41 -11.77 -21.79
N PRO A 189 -4.66 -11.33 -22.08
CA PRO A 189 -5.65 -12.17 -22.73
C PRO A 189 -5.19 -12.48 -24.16
N ILE A 190 -4.85 -13.75 -24.44
CA ILE A 190 -4.43 -14.18 -25.78
C ILE A 190 -5.68 -14.29 -26.65
N THR A 191 -5.99 -13.26 -27.42
CA THR A 191 -6.89 -13.40 -28.57
C THR A 191 -6.04 -13.54 -29.85
N PRO A 192 -6.26 -14.57 -30.68
CA PRO A 192 -5.50 -14.74 -31.90
C PRO A 192 -5.84 -13.60 -32.88
N VAL A 193 -4.81 -12.84 -33.27
CA VAL A 193 -4.91 -11.82 -34.32
C VAL A 193 -5.19 -12.54 -35.63
N THR A 194 -6.40 -12.39 -36.16
CA THR A 194 -6.68 -12.77 -37.56
C THR A 194 -6.54 -11.49 -38.37
N GLN A 195 -5.49 -11.42 -39.20
CA GLN A 195 -5.39 -10.41 -40.25
C GLN A 195 -6.46 -10.68 -41.32
N ASP A 196 -6.91 -9.60 -41.95
CA ASP A 196 -7.81 -9.47 -43.10
C ASP A 196 -9.31 -9.31 -42.80
N GLN A 197 -9.81 -8.08 -42.94
CA GLN A 197 -10.72 -7.75 -44.04
C GLN A 197 -10.86 -6.24 -44.26
N ASP A 198 -10.56 -5.87 -45.50
CA ASP A 198 -10.91 -4.63 -46.19
C ASP A 198 -12.43 -4.56 -46.48
N LEU A 199 -12.91 -3.38 -46.90
CA LEU A 199 -14.25 -2.99 -47.39
C LEU A 199 -15.19 -2.17 -46.47
N THR A 200 -15.11 -0.84 -46.65
CA THR A 200 -16.18 0.10 -47.08
C THR A 200 -17.60 0.05 -46.46
N THR A 201 -17.99 1.20 -45.87
CA THR A 201 -19.32 1.89 -45.89
C THR A 201 -20.63 1.08 -45.93
N ASP A 202 -21.50 1.22 -44.92
CA ASP A 202 -22.76 1.98 -45.01
C ASP A 202 -23.61 1.96 -43.70
N GLU A 203 -24.46 2.98 -43.57
CA GLU A 203 -25.39 3.38 -42.49
C GLU A 203 -26.39 2.33 -41.92
N PRO A 204 -27.04 2.62 -40.78
CA PRO A 204 -27.80 1.66 -39.97
C PRO A 204 -29.29 1.57 -40.36
N LYS A 205 -29.91 0.41 -40.17
CA LYS A 205 -31.37 0.27 -40.11
C LYS A 205 -31.84 -0.62 -38.96
N HIS A 206 -32.70 -0.02 -38.15
CA HIS A 206 -33.67 -0.61 -37.23
C HIS A 206 -34.18 -2.01 -37.58
N ARG A 207 -34.24 -2.90 -36.58
CA ARG A 207 -35.47 -3.61 -36.17
C ARG A 207 -35.29 -4.42 -34.89
N ASP A 208 -36.08 -4.07 -33.88
CA ASP A 208 -36.70 -4.98 -32.91
C ASP A 208 -38.06 -5.44 -33.50
N PRO A 209 -38.86 -6.38 -32.91
CA PRO A 209 -38.67 -7.19 -31.70
C PRO A 209 -39.18 -8.67 -31.79
N THR A 210 -39.17 -9.36 -30.64
CA THR A 210 -39.95 -10.59 -30.26
C THR A 210 -39.49 -11.93 -30.86
N THR A 211 -39.47 -13.09 -30.21
CA THR A 211 -40.23 -13.74 -29.11
C THR A 211 -39.35 -14.85 -28.50
N ASP A 212 -39.32 -15.01 -27.17
CA ASP A 212 -39.94 -16.11 -26.41
C ASP A 212 -39.53 -17.54 -26.83
N ASP A 213 -38.75 -18.24 -25.97
CA ASP A 213 -39.13 -19.59 -25.55
C ASP A 213 -38.28 -20.13 -24.37
N SER A 214 -38.98 -20.26 -23.24
CA SER A 214 -38.93 -21.32 -22.24
C SER A 214 -37.90 -22.48 -22.39
N LYS A 215 -37.11 -22.72 -21.32
CA LYS A 215 -37.04 -24.07 -20.70
C LYS A 215 -36.44 -24.10 -19.29
N HIS A 216 -37.29 -24.50 -18.36
CA HIS A 216 -36.96 -25.09 -17.07
C HIS A 216 -35.99 -26.29 -17.18
N ARG A 217 -35.09 -26.42 -16.20
CA ARG A 217 -34.81 -27.72 -15.57
C ARG A 217 -34.20 -27.52 -14.18
N ASP A 218 -35.05 -27.62 -13.16
CA ASP A 218 -34.65 -28.08 -11.83
C ASP A 218 -34.26 -29.56 -11.89
N LEU A 219 -33.26 -29.97 -11.09
CA LEU A 219 -33.22 -31.29 -10.47
C LEU A 219 -32.32 -31.25 -9.23
N THR A 220 -32.91 -31.72 -8.16
CA THR A 220 -32.48 -31.72 -6.77
C THR A 220 -31.57 -32.92 -6.43
N THR A 221 -30.84 -32.76 -5.31
CA THR A 221 -30.56 -33.76 -4.25
C THR A 221 -29.73 -35.01 -4.57
N ASN A 222 -28.55 -35.12 -3.96
CA ASN A 222 -28.27 -36.03 -2.81
C ASN A 222 -26.75 -36.24 -2.57
N GLU A 223 -26.28 -35.79 -1.39
CA GLU A 223 -25.24 -36.44 -0.57
C GLU A 223 -25.94 -37.43 0.41
N PRO A 224 -25.30 -38.33 1.21
CA PRO A 224 -24.03 -38.11 1.95
C PRO A 224 -23.16 -39.37 2.26
N ASN A 225 -22.16 -39.14 3.13
CA ASN A 225 -21.32 -40.04 3.96
C ASN A 225 -19.92 -40.31 3.36
N GLY A 226 -18.80 -40.18 4.06
CA GLY A 226 -18.52 -39.96 5.48
C GLY A 226 -17.14 -40.57 5.76
N LEU A 227 -16.29 -39.97 6.60
CA LEU A 227 -15.13 -40.64 7.20
C LEU A 227 -14.66 -39.91 8.45
N THR A 228 -14.27 -40.73 9.41
CA THR A 228 -14.37 -40.56 10.85
C THR A 228 -13.07 -40.08 11.49
N LEU A 229 -13.23 -39.37 12.61
CA LEU A 229 -12.21 -38.96 13.57
C LEU A 229 -11.54 -40.15 14.28
N VAL A 230 -10.24 -40.03 14.57
CA VAL A 230 -9.60 -40.62 15.78
C VAL A 230 -8.51 -39.67 16.31
N PRO A 231 -8.54 -39.26 17.59
CA PRO A 231 -7.48 -38.52 18.27
C PRO A 231 -6.64 -39.44 19.18
N PHE A 232 -5.39 -39.09 19.52
CA PHE A 232 -4.78 -39.50 20.79
C PHE A 232 -3.62 -38.58 21.22
N GLU A 233 -3.65 -38.25 22.50
CA GLU A 233 -2.88 -37.29 23.29
C GLU A 233 -1.55 -37.88 23.85
N PRO A 234 -0.72 -37.08 24.60
CA PRO A 234 0.73 -37.24 24.74
C PRO A 234 1.17 -37.98 26.02
N TYR A 235 2.48 -38.19 26.18
CA TYR A 235 3.06 -38.64 27.46
C TYR A 235 4.33 -37.87 27.84
N GLU A 236 4.38 -37.62 29.14
CA GLU A 236 5.29 -36.79 29.92
C GLU A 236 6.69 -37.38 30.16
N ALA A 237 7.52 -36.49 30.72
CA ALA A 237 8.86 -36.65 31.24
C ALA A 237 9.04 -37.77 32.29
N THR A 238 10.30 -38.18 32.53
CA THR A 238 10.85 -38.34 33.89
C THR A 238 12.39 -38.32 33.90
N THR A 239 12.89 -37.62 34.92
CA THR A 239 14.23 -37.38 35.44
C THR A 239 15.04 -38.60 35.92
N SER A 240 16.38 -38.49 35.94
CA SER A 240 17.25 -38.91 37.09
C SER A 240 18.71 -38.49 36.80
N ALA A 241 19.28 -37.55 37.54
CA ALA A 241 20.05 -37.73 38.79
C ALA A 241 21.56 -38.00 38.57
N THR A 242 22.37 -37.07 39.06
CA THR A 242 23.83 -37.11 39.28
C THR A 242 24.21 -38.06 40.42
N PRO A 243 25.49 -38.51 40.47
CA PRO A 243 26.31 -38.06 41.59
C PRO A 243 27.78 -37.76 41.23
N SER A 244 28.46 -37.20 42.24
CA SER A 244 29.66 -36.36 42.22
C SER A 244 31.02 -37.06 42.18
N ALA A 245 32.02 -36.27 41.76
CA ALA A 245 33.41 -36.14 42.25
C ALA A 245 34.52 -37.12 41.79
N SER A 246 35.53 -36.57 41.10
CA SER A 246 36.93 -36.54 41.59
C SER A 246 37.83 -35.65 40.72
N ARG A 247 38.80 -35.00 41.37
CA ARG A 247 39.79 -34.07 40.79
C ARG A 247 40.94 -34.82 40.14
N ILE A 248 41.38 -34.36 38.96
CA ILE A 248 42.77 -34.44 38.49
C ILE A 248 43.08 -33.12 37.76
N PRO A 249 44.14 -32.36 38.08
CA PRO A 249 44.54 -31.21 37.28
C PRO A 249 45.52 -31.65 36.18
N SER A 250 45.21 -31.36 34.91
CA SER A 250 46.14 -31.53 33.78
C SER A 250 46.44 -30.19 33.09
N PRO A 251 47.64 -29.99 32.54
CA PRO A 251 48.11 -28.69 32.06
C PRO A 251 47.66 -28.47 30.61
N ILE A 252 46.58 -27.72 30.40
CA ILE A 252 46.19 -27.26 29.06
C ILE A 252 45.81 -25.78 29.13
N SER A 253 46.81 -24.92 29.25
CA SER A 253 46.63 -23.45 29.16
C SER A 253 47.53 -22.79 28.12
N PHE A 254 48.11 -23.57 27.19
CA PHE A 254 48.97 -23.01 26.14
C PHE A 254 48.44 -23.29 24.72
N TRP A 255 47.81 -24.44 24.48
CA TRP A 255 47.33 -24.84 23.14
C TRP A 255 45.97 -24.25 22.76
N GLY A 256 45.11 -23.92 23.73
CA GLY A 256 43.80 -23.30 23.46
C GLY A 256 43.91 -21.88 22.87
N GLY A 257 44.92 -21.11 23.31
CA GLY A 257 45.18 -19.77 22.79
C GLY A 257 45.67 -19.78 21.34
N LEU A 258 46.55 -20.73 20.98
CA LEU A 258 47.08 -20.85 19.62
C LEU A 258 46.04 -21.35 18.61
N ILE A 259 45.16 -22.28 19.01
CA ILE A 259 44.06 -22.75 18.15
C ILE A 259 43.03 -21.64 17.93
N ALA A 260 42.68 -20.87 18.97
CA ALA A 260 41.79 -19.72 18.84
C ALA A 260 42.39 -18.62 17.93
N LEU A 261 43.69 -18.32 18.09
CA LEU A 261 44.38 -17.35 17.24
C LEU A 261 44.44 -17.81 15.78
N PHE A 262 44.73 -19.10 15.54
CA PHE A 262 44.77 -19.66 14.20
C PHE A 262 43.39 -19.63 13.53
N LEU A 263 42.32 -19.99 14.26
CA LEU A 263 40.95 -19.94 13.75
C LEU A 263 40.50 -18.51 13.42
N VAL A 264 40.83 -17.53 14.27
CA VAL A 264 40.52 -16.10 13.99
C VAL A 264 41.32 -15.59 12.78
N ILE A 265 42.59 -15.96 12.65
CA ILE A 265 43.41 -15.57 11.50
C ILE A 265 42.90 -16.25 10.22
N THR A 266 42.61 -17.56 10.24
CA THR A 266 42.12 -18.26 9.05
C THR A 266 40.71 -17.82 8.66
N PHE A 267 39.82 -17.60 9.64
CA PHE A 267 38.48 -17.09 9.37
C PHE A 267 38.54 -15.63 8.89
N GLY A 268 39.39 -14.80 9.50
CA GLY A 268 39.63 -13.42 9.06
C GLY A 268 40.23 -13.34 7.65
N VAL A 269 41.21 -14.18 7.33
CA VAL A 269 41.80 -14.28 5.97
C VAL A 269 40.78 -14.84 4.98
N PHE A 270 39.99 -15.86 5.35
CA PHE A 270 38.95 -16.40 4.50
C PHE A 270 37.86 -15.36 4.19
N GLN A 271 37.36 -14.64 5.20
CA GLN A 271 36.39 -13.55 5.03
C GLN A 271 36.98 -12.36 4.23
N CYS A 272 38.27 -12.05 4.41
CA CYS A 272 38.93 -10.99 3.65
C CYS A 272 39.15 -11.41 2.18
N THR A 273 39.47 -12.68 1.93
CA THR A 273 39.65 -13.22 0.57
C THR A 273 38.33 -13.40 -0.17
N SER A 274 37.24 -13.80 0.52
CA SER A 274 35.90 -13.89 -0.08
C SER A 274 35.35 -12.51 -0.46
N ALA A 275 35.51 -11.52 0.42
CA ALA A 275 35.13 -10.13 0.15
C ALA A 275 35.94 -9.52 -1.00
N ARG A 276 37.28 -9.73 -1.03
CA ARG A 276 38.12 -9.29 -2.15
C ARG A 276 37.73 -9.96 -3.47
N ARG A 277 37.38 -11.25 -3.44
CA ARG A 277 36.97 -12.00 -4.64
C ARG A 277 35.63 -11.49 -5.19
N ALA A 278 34.70 -11.09 -4.33
CA ALA A 278 33.45 -10.45 -4.75
C ALA A 278 33.67 -9.04 -5.33
N ASP A 279 34.54 -8.23 -4.70
CA ASP A 279 34.90 -6.89 -5.20
C ASP A 279 35.67 -6.96 -6.55
N ASP A 280 36.58 -7.93 -6.74
CA ASP A 280 37.31 -8.09 -8.00
C ASP A 280 36.44 -8.65 -9.14
N GLN A 281 35.40 -9.44 -8.83
CA GLN A 281 34.39 -9.89 -9.81
C GLN A 281 33.46 -8.75 -10.27
N LEU A 282 33.48 -7.60 -9.60
CA LEU A 282 32.67 -6.44 -9.94
C LEU A 282 33.37 -5.44 -10.87
N LYS A 283 34.71 -5.37 -10.83
CA LYS A 283 35.52 -4.42 -11.59
C LYS A 283 35.54 -4.67 -13.11
N ASN A 284 35.22 -5.89 -13.55
CA ASN A 284 35.28 -6.31 -14.94
C ASN A 284 33.90 -6.41 -15.63
N LEU A 285 32.82 -6.06 -14.92
CA LEU A 285 31.46 -6.08 -15.47
C LEU A 285 31.16 -4.78 -16.22
N ALA A 286 30.36 -4.86 -17.28
CA ALA A 286 29.87 -3.65 -17.93
C ALA A 286 29.02 -2.84 -16.94
N PRO A 287 29.02 -1.49 -17.02
CA PRO A 287 28.31 -0.65 -16.06
C PRO A 287 26.81 -0.95 -15.90
N GLU A 288 26.17 -1.53 -16.92
CA GLU A 288 24.76 -1.94 -16.90
C GLU A 288 24.52 -3.28 -16.18
N ASP A 289 25.48 -4.21 -16.24
CA ASP A 289 25.38 -5.54 -15.61
C ASP A 289 25.57 -5.45 -14.09
N ILE A 290 26.34 -4.46 -13.63
CA ILE A 290 26.57 -4.19 -12.21
C ILE A 290 25.26 -3.92 -11.47
N CYS A 291 24.31 -3.26 -12.13
CA CYS A 291 23.07 -2.79 -11.49
C CYS A 291 21.90 -3.76 -11.66
N ARG A 292 21.92 -4.60 -12.69
CA ARG A 292 20.93 -5.67 -12.90
C ARG A 292 21.18 -6.93 -12.06
N ARG A 293 22.27 -6.98 -11.31
CA ARG A 293 22.63 -8.15 -10.50
C ARG A 293 21.56 -8.40 -9.42
N GLN A 294 21.14 -9.66 -9.28
CA GLN A 294 20.20 -10.04 -8.25
C GLN A 294 20.91 -10.16 -6.90
N PHE A 295 20.32 -9.55 -5.88
CA PHE A 295 20.74 -9.65 -4.49
C PHE A 295 19.65 -10.36 -3.69
N THR A 296 20.03 -10.93 -2.56
CA THR A 296 19.15 -11.65 -1.62
C THR A 296 18.15 -10.73 -0.94
N THR A 297 18.54 -9.48 -0.62
CA THR A 297 17.67 -8.50 0.03
C THR A 297 17.78 -7.11 -0.61
N ARG A 298 16.69 -6.32 -0.53
CA ARG A 298 16.68 -4.93 -1.00
C ARG A 298 17.71 -4.08 -0.26
N LYS A 299 17.86 -4.29 1.06
CA LYS A 299 18.86 -3.62 1.89
C LYS A 299 20.27 -3.85 1.36
N GLU A 300 20.65 -5.11 1.13
CA GLU A 300 21.97 -5.46 0.59
C GLU A 300 22.19 -4.85 -0.80
N GLN A 301 21.18 -4.89 -1.66
CA GLN A 301 21.26 -4.27 -2.98
C GLN A 301 21.53 -2.77 -2.90
N ILE A 302 20.81 -2.05 -2.03
CA ILE A 302 21.00 -0.61 -1.81
C ILE A 302 22.41 -0.33 -1.29
N GLU A 303 22.90 -1.09 -0.31
CA GLU A 303 24.22 -0.90 0.28
C GLU A 303 25.34 -1.10 -0.74
N GLN A 304 25.22 -2.13 -1.58
CA GLN A 304 26.18 -2.40 -2.65
C GLN A 304 26.17 -1.31 -3.72
N LEU A 305 24.99 -0.89 -4.18
CA LEU A 305 24.86 0.22 -5.14
C LEU A 305 25.41 1.54 -4.59
N ARG A 306 25.21 1.84 -3.30
CA ARG A 306 25.82 2.99 -2.62
C ARG A 306 27.35 2.91 -2.59
N LYS A 307 27.90 1.73 -2.27
CA LYS A 307 29.35 1.49 -2.27
C LYS A 307 29.95 1.72 -3.66
N ILE A 308 29.30 1.23 -4.71
CA ILE A 308 29.74 1.43 -6.09
C ILE A 308 29.69 2.92 -6.46
N LYS A 309 28.59 3.60 -6.12
CA LYS A 309 28.43 5.04 -6.37
C LYS A 309 29.50 5.88 -5.66
N SER A 310 29.94 5.49 -4.46
CA SER A 310 30.98 6.23 -3.73
C SER A 310 32.41 5.95 -4.23
N GLN A 311 32.63 4.79 -4.88
CA GLN A 311 33.94 4.38 -5.37
C GLN A 311 34.23 4.80 -6.82
N ASN A 312 33.19 5.17 -7.59
CA ASN A 312 33.31 5.52 -9.01
C ASN A 312 32.92 6.98 -9.26
N ASN A 313 33.72 7.67 -10.09
CA ASN A 313 33.44 9.05 -10.49
C ASN A 313 32.20 9.19 -11.39
N THR A 314 31.80 8.10 -12.07
CA THR A 314 30.62 8.05 -12.94
C THR A 314 29.69 6.93 -12.50
N PHE A 315 28.47 7.29 -12.10
CA PHE A 315 27.41 6.34 -11.76
C PHE A 315 26.38 6.31 -12.90
N PRO A 316 26.14 5.15 -13.56
CA PRO A 316 25.23 5.10 -14.71
C PRO A 316 23.80 5.54 -14.36
N LYS A 317 23.11 6.20 -15.30
CA LYS A 317 21.73 6.67 -15.08
C LYS A 317 20.76 5.54 -14.75
N LEU A 318 20.89 4.39 -15.40
CA LEU A 318 20.09 3.19 -15.10
C LEU A 318 20.29 2.75 -13.64
N CYS A 319 21.53 2.72 -13.16
CA CYS A 319 21.87 2.41 -11.79
C CYS A 319 21.30 3.41 -10.79
N GLN A 320 21.32 4.70 -11.14
CA GLN A 320 20.69 5.74 -10.32
C GLN A 320 19.19 5.55 -10.23
N SER A 321 18.51 5.29 -11.35
CA SER A 321 17.07 5.01 -11.36
C SER A 321 16.70 3.77 -10.53
N MET A 322 17.49 2.69 -10.65
CA MET A 322 17.28 1.48 -9.84
C MET A 322 17.53 1.74 -8.36
N LEU A 323 18.60 2.45 -8.01
CA LEU A 323 18.92 2.80 -6.63
C LEU A 323 17.82 3.66 -6.02
N ASP A 324 17.33 4.67 -6.74
CA ASP A 324 16.23 5.54 -6.30
C ASP A 324 14.96 4.74 -6.04
N LYS A 325 14.58 3.84 -6.97
CA LYS A 325 13.41 2.95 -6.81
C LYS A 325 13.54 2.04 -5.60
N LEU A 326 14.72 1.45 -5.40
CA LEU A 326 14.99 0.56 -4.27
C LEU A 326 15.00 1.31 -2.95
N GLN A 327 15.65 2.47 -2.87
CA GLN A 327 15.70 3.29 -1.66
C GLN A 327 14.30 3.75 -1.25
N TYR A 328 13.51 4.19 -2.23
CA TYR A 328 12.14 4.59 -2.02
C TYR A 328 11.31 3.41 -1.50
N SER A 329 11.24 2.30 -2.24
CA SER A 329 10.48 1.11 -1.83
C SER A 329 10.95 0.54 -0.50
N TYR A 330 12.25 0.40 -0.25
CA TYR A 330 12.75 -0.08 1.04
C TYR A 330 12.37 0.84 2.22
N ALA A 331 12.41 2.16 2.02
CA ALA A 331 12.00 3.11 3.04
C ALA A 331 10.53 2.97 3.41
N ILE A 332 9.64 2.86 2.41
CA ILE A 332 8.19 2.77 2.64
C ILE A 332 7.81 1.38 3.13
N GLU A 333 8.28 0.37 2.41
CA GLU A 333 7.75 -0.98 2.52
C GLU A 333 8.34 -1.74 3.70
N GLU A 334 9.59 -1.45 4.08
CA GLU A 334 10.27 -2.19 5.14
C GLU A 334 10.43 -1.32 6.39
N LEU A 335 11.12 -0.19 6.28
CA LEU A 335 11.45 0.65 7.43
C LEU A 335 10.22 1.29 8.08
N ALA A 336 9.39 1.99 7.30
CA ALA A 336 8.20 2.63 7.82
C ALA A 336 7.18 1.61 8.33
N SER A 337 7.10 0.44 7.69
CA SER A 337 6.24 -0.66 8.13
C SER A 337 6.61 -1.19 9.53
N GLN A 338 7.87 -1.05 9.93
CA GLN A 338 8.40 -1.43 11.24
C GLN A 338 8.38 -0.26 12.24
N GLY A 339 7.86 0.90 11.84
CA GLY A 339 7.86 2.12 12.65
C GLY A 339 9.21 2.85 12.69
N ASP A 340 10.19 2.46 11.88
CA ASP A 340 11.49 3.13 11.78
C ASP A 340 11.43 4.33 10.83
N PHE A 341 10.60 5.31 11.19
CA PHE A 341 10.34 6.50 10.38
C PHE A 341 11.60 7.36 10.18
N LYS A 342 12.52 7.39 11.16
CA LYS A 342 13.78 8.15 11.04
C LYS A 342 14.66 7.56 9.94
N GLN A 343 14.86 6.24 9.94
CA GLN A 343 15.67 5.60 8.92
C GLN A 343 14.96 5.60 7.56
N ALA A 344 13.63 5.47 7.53
CA ALA A 344 12.85 5.63 6.31
C ALA A 344 13.08 7.01 5.70
N THR A 345 12.97 8.08 6.49
CA THR A 345 13.25 9.46 6.07
C THR A 345 14.67 9.65 5.56
N ILE A 346 15.68 9.11 6.26
CA ILE A 346 17.06 9.18 5.79
C ILE A 346 17.23 8.49 4.43
N ASN A 347 16.54 7.38 4.17
CA ASN A 347 16.58 6.72 2.87
C ASN A 347 15.84 7.52 1.79
N LEU A 348 14.68 8.10 2.11
CA LEU A 348 13.92 8.95 1.19
C LEU A 348 14.70 10.21 0.79
N CYS A 349 15.43 10.84 1.72
CA CYS A 349 16.26 12.00 1.43
C CYS A 349 17.50 11.67 0.58
N GLN A 350 17.80 10.39 0.30
CA GLN A 350 18.87 9.99 -0.61
C GLN A 350 18.40 9.70 -2.03
N VAL A 351 17.08 9.61 -2.23
CA VAL A 351 16.44 9.44 -3.53
C VAL A 351 16.54 10.76 -4.31
N SER A 352 16.87 10.69 -5.59
CA SER A 352 17.01 11.88 -6.43
C SER A 352 15.71 12.68 -6.58
N ASP A 353 15.79 14.01 -6.70
CA ASP A 353 14.58 14.85 -6.90
C ASP A 353 13.83 14.45 -8.18
N SER A 354 14.54 14.07 -9.24
CA SER A 354 13.93 13.58 -10.49
C SER A 354 13.01 12.38 -10.28
N TYR A 355 13.30 11.51 -9.30
CA TYR A 355 12.42 10.37 -9.00
C TYR A 355 11.07 10.83 -8.43
N TYR A 356 11.08 11.92 -7.66
CA TYR A 356 9.88 12.48 -7.05
C TYR A 356 9.02 13.31 -8.00
N GLN A 357 9.61 13.89 -9.05
CA GLN A 357 8.89 14.70 -10.04
C GLN A 357 7.81 13.91 -10.79
N PHE A 358 7.98 12.59 -10.92
CA PHE A 358 7.05 11.69 -11.60
C PHE A 358 6.12 10.92 -10.65
N LYS A 359 6.25 11.13 -9.32
CA LYS A 359 5.36 10.51 -8.33
C LYS A 359 4.26 11.49 -7.91
N PRO A 360 3.00 11.05 -7.85
CA PRO A 360 1.88 11.96 -7.65
C PRO A 360 1.92 12.59 -6.24
N LYS A 361 1.23 13.72 -6.09
CA LYS A 361 0.98 14.47 -4.82
C LYS A 361 0.45 13.66 -3.61
N PRO A 362 -0.20 12.48 -3.71
CA PRO A 362 -0.80 11.79 -2.57
C PRO A 362 0.19 11.29 -1.52
N LEU A 363 1.44 11.08 -1.91
CA LEU A 363 2.51 10.69 -0.99
C LEU A 363 2.69 11.70 0.13
N THR A 364 2.45 12.99 -0.14
CA THR A 364 2.55 14.06 0.87
C THR A 364 1.57 13.85 2.03
N ARG A 365 0.35 13.33 1.79
CA ARG A 365 -0.59 13.07 2.91
C ARG A 365 -0.13 11.85 3.73
N PHE A 366 0.30 10.79 3.05
CA PHE A 366 0.80 9.58 3.70
C PHE A 366 2.00 9.86 4.63
N PHE A 367 2.97 10.63 4.15
CA PHE A 367 4.13 11.02 4.97
C PHE A 367 3.79 11.99 6.10
N ARG A 368 2.88 12.95 5.86
CA ARG A 368 2.37 13.84 6.94
C ARG A 368 1.71 13.05 8.07
N GLN A 369 1.18 11.87 7.81
CA GLN A 369 0.63 11.03 8.87
C GLN A 369 1.73 10.44 9.78
N TRP A 370 2.94 10.19 9.26
CA TRP A 370 4.07 9.72 10.07
C TRP A 370 4.44 10.77 11.13
N ASP A 371 4.37 12.04 10.76
CA ASP A 371 4.60 13.21 11.61
C ASP A 371 3.51 13.37 12.67
N ARG A 372 2.24 13.45 12.25
CA ARG A 372 1.10 13.70 13.14
C ARG A 372 0.90 12.66 14.24
N ASN A 373 1.24 11.40 13.94
CA ASN A 373 1.05 10.31 14.89
C ASN A 373 2.25 10.12 15.84
N ASN A 374 3.30 10.94 15.72
CA ASN A 374 4.53 10.76 16.51
C ASN A 374 5.29 12.08 16.74
N ASP A 375 4.96 12.78 17.84
CA ASP A 375 5.58 14.07 18.23
C ASP A 375 7.12 14.03 18.33
N SER A 376 7.69 12.87 18.74
CA SER A 376 9.15 12.72 18.84
C SER A 376 9.81 12.67 17.47
N TYR A 377 9.18 11.97 16.52
CA TYR A 377 9.60 11.97 15.12
C TYR A 377 9.41 13.36 14.50
N ALA A 378 8.31 14.04 14.81
CA ALA A 378 8.00 15.35 14.24
C ALA A 378 9.03 16.43 14.58
N ASN A 379 9.40 16.52 15.85
CA ASN A 379 10.45 17.44 16.29
C ASN A 379 11.80 17.10 15.64
N TRP A 380 12.15 15.82 15.56
CA TRP A 380 13.38 15.37 14.89
C TRP A 380 13.38 15.69 13.40
N LEU A 381 12.26 15.48 12.71
CA LEU A 381 12.12 15.70 11.27
C LEU A 381 12.35 17.17 10.93
N LYS A 382 11.77 18.09 11.71
CA LYS A 382 11.97 19.53 11.56
C LYS A 382 13.45 19.92 11.63
N ASP A 383 14.17 19.43 12.65
CA ASP A 383 15.59 19.71 12.81
C ASP A 383 16.44 19.07 11.70
N TYR A 384 16.06 17.86 11.27
CA TYR A 384 16.74 17.14 10.21
C TYR A 384 16.63 17.87 8.86
N LEU A 385 15.42 18.31 8.47
CA LEU A 385 15.18 19.00 7.20
C LEU A 385 15.81 20.40 7.14
N ILE A 386 16.05 21.06 8.28
CA ILE A 386 16.81 22.31 8.33
C ILE A 386 18.31 22.06 8.06
N LYS A 387 18.82 20.93 8.55
CA LYS A 387 20.27 20.62 8.51
C LYS A 387 20.71 19.96 7.22
N TYR A 388 19.83 19.20 6.57
CA TYR A 388 20.16 18.39 5.40
C TYR A 388 19.30 18.77 4.20
N ASP A 389 19.93 18.94 3.05
CA ASP A 389 19.22 19.13 1.78
C ASP A 389 18.54 17.81 1.39
N CYS A 390 17.24 17.73 1.67
CA CYS A 390 16.44 16.54 1.45
C CYS A 390 15.49 16.76 0.27
N PRO A 391 15.68 16.03 -0.87
CA PRO A 391 14.75 16.07 -2.01
C PRO A 391 13.31 15.69 -1.64
N ALA A 392 13.14 14.86 -0.61
CA ALA A 392 11.83 14.44 -0.11
C ALA A 392 11.15 15.47 0.82
N SER A 393 11.79 16.59 1.14
CA SER A 393 11.32 17.58 2.13
C SER A 393 9.88 18.05 1.87
N LYS A 394 9.53 18.33 0.61
CA LYS A 394 8.18 18.74 0.16
C LYS A 394 7.09 17.69 0.40
N TYR A 395 7.47 16.44 0.66
CA TYR A 395 6.53 15.34 0.91
C TYR A 395 6.48 14.95 2.38
N LEU A 396 7.57 15.15 3.13
CA LEU A 396 7.70 14.72 4.52
C LEU A 396 7.07 15.68 5.54
N GLY A 397 7.03 16.98 5.24
CA GLY A 397 6.57 18.05 6.14
C GLY A 397 5.12 18.47 5.99
#